data_AF-A0A9E0AV32-F1
#
_entry.id   AF-A0A9E0AV32-F1
#
_cell.length_a   1.000
_cell.length_b   1.000
_cell.length_c   1.000
_cell.angle_alpha   90.00
_cell.angle_beta   90.00
_cell.angle_gamma   90.00
#
_symmetry.space_group_name_H-M   'P 1'
#
loop_
_entity.id
_entity.type
_entity.pdbx_description
1 polymer ?
#
loop_
_entity_poly.entity_id
_entity_poly.type
_entity_poly.pdbx_seq_one_letter_code
_entity_poly.pdbx_strand_id
1 'polypeptide(L)'
;MKKHFLIFLLCCSTSFLQAQVQTKTIDAVTDTAGIAPPPKPTDIKAFCDCIAIRETPAATDKEYFEYGFEKRLMDFAGADVTKESRESATAKISKWWDKYKTLFRCNSSTFNVEKGSILKFAIVQGFEPFLETIVGTYQMDINYIDPADNRNVLDYVNDELAKTIKTQGATHPKVNILKEYKQLLENLGCTPSRPVNN
;
A
#
# COMPACT_ATOMS: atom_id res chain seq x y z
N MET A 1 -45.48 54.32 -39.52
CA MET A 1 -45.95 53.33 -38.52
C MET A 1 -44.91 52.23 -38.37
N LYS A 2 -44.22 52.15 -37.23
CA LYS A 2 -43.76 50.92 -36.54
C LYS A 2 -42.89 51.31 -35.35
N LYS A 3 -43.44 51.09 -34.15
CA LYS A 3 -42.85 51.37 -32.84
C LYS A 3 -41.72 50.37 -32.58
N HIS A 4 -40.56 50.87 -32.15
CA HIS A 4 -39.49 50.08 -31.57
C HIS A 4 -39.86 49.74 -30.12
N PHE A 5 -39.82 48.46 -29.77
CA PHE A 5 -40.01 47.97 -28.40
C PHE A 5 -38.65 47.57 -27.85
N LEU A 6 -38.37 48.08 -26.65
CA LEU A 6 -37.11 48.04 -25.92
C LEU A 6 -37.34 47.18 -24.66
N ILE A 7 -36.26 46.57 -24.12
CA ILE A 7 -36.11 46.05 -22.73
C ILE A 7 -36.79 44.65 -22.52
N PHE A 8 -36.15 43.60 -21.99
CA PHE A 8 -35.47 43.43 -20.69
C PHE A 8 -34.39 42.33 -20.71
N LEU A 9 -33.17 42.69 -20.32
CA LEU A 9 -32.16 41.75 -19.82
C LEU A 9 -32.54 41.34 -18.39
N LEU A 10 -32.76 40.04 -18.16
CA LEU A 10 -32.82 39.45 -16.83
C LEU A 10 -31.40 39.06 -16.39
N CYS A 11 -30.83 39.83 -15.47
CA CYS A 11 -29.63 39.44 -14.72
C CYS A 11 -30.01 38.37 -13.69
N CYS A 12 -29.65 37.11 -13.95
CA CYS A 12 -29.75 36.02 -12.98
C CYS A 12 -28.43 35.95 -12.21
N SER A 13 -28.38 36.61 -11.05
CA SER A 13 -27.26 36.55 -10.10
C SER A 13 -27.27 35.19 -9.39
N THR A 14 -26.42 34.28 -9.85
CA THR A 14 -26.09 33.05 -9.11
C THR A 14 -25.13 33.40 -7.99
N SER A 15 -25.65 33.47 -6.77
CA SER A 15 -24.84 33.58 -5.55
C SER A 15 -24.03 32.30 -5.38
N PHE A 16 -22.75 32.35 -5.75
CA PHE A 16 -21.78 31.31 -5.44
C PHE A 16 -21.54 31.31 -3.92
N LEU A 17 -22.04 30.29 -3.22
CA LEU A 17 -21.63 30.00 -1.85
C LEU A 17 -20.17 29.52 -1.87
N GLN A 18 -19.23 30.39 -1.51
CA GLN A 18 -17.85 29.98 -1.19
C GLN A 18 -17.87 29.21 0.14
N ALA A 19 -17.90 27.88 0.05
CA ALA A 19 -17.51 27.02 1.15
C ALA A 19 -16.04 27.31 1.47
N GLN A 20 -15.79 27.94 2.63
CA GLN A 20 -14.45 28.15 3.16
C GLN A 20 -13.87 26.78 3.52
N VAL A 21 -13.12 26.18 2.60
CA VAL A 21 -12.27 25.02 2.91
C VAL A 21 -11.21 25.51 3.87
N GLN A 22 -11.41 25.27 5.17
CA GLN A 22 -10.34 25.42 6.15
C GLN A 22 -9.30 24.33 5.86
N THR A 23 -8.31 24.67 5.03
CA THR A 23 -7.06 23.91 4.96
C THR A 23 -6.35 24.12 6.28
N LYS A 24 -6.67 23.26 7.25
CA LYS A 24 -5.89 23.11 8.47
C LYS A 24 -4.50 22.68 8.02
N THR A 25 -3.57 23.63 8.04
CA THR A 25 -2.14 23.39 7.88
C THR A 25 -1.76 22.35 8.93
N ILE A 26 -1.53 21.12 8.49
CA ILE A 26 -0.93 20.09 9.32
C ILE A 26 0.55 20.44 9.34
N ASP A 27 0.94 21.21 10.34
CA ASP A 27 2.35 21.41 10.65
C ASP A 27 2.96 20.01 10.81
N ALA A 28 3.94 19.69 9.96
CA ALA A 28 4.71 18.46 10.01
C ALA A 28 5.60 18.51 11.27
N VAL A 29 4.98 18.25 12.42
CA VAL A 29 5.69 18.03 13.67
C VAL A 29 6.48 16.74 13.50
N THR A 30 7.78 16.88 13.31
CA THR A 30 8.77 15.79 13.35
C THR A 30 9.00 15.36 14.79
N ASP A 31 7.93 14.94 15.47
CA ASP A 31 8.05 14.30 16.78
C ASP A 31 8.38 12.82 16.54
N THR A 32 9.65 12.49 16.74
CA THR A 32 10.10 11.09 16.78
C THR A 32 9.81 10.45 18.14
N ALA A 33 9.28 11.19 19.11
CA ALA A 33 8.73 10.61 20.33
C ALA A 33 7.45 9.83 20.00
N GLY A 34 7.45 8.53 20.33
CA GLY A 34 6.26 7.69 20.21
C GLY A 34 6.24 6.70 19.05
N ILE A 35 7.27 6.64 18.18
CA ILE A 35 7.41 5.51 17.24
C ILE A 35 8.11 4.36 17.98
N ALA A 36 7.46 3.19 17.99
CA ALA A 36 8.01 1.97 18.56
C ALA A 36 9.41 1.62 18.00
N PRO A 37 10.23 0.85 18.74
CA PRO A 37 11.55 0.43 18.27
C PRO A 37 11.46 -0.38 16.95
N PRO A 38 12.57 -0.49 16.20
CA PRO A 38 12.61 -1.32 15.00
C PRO A 38 12.34 -2.79 15.36
N PRO A 39 11.78 -3.57 14.41
CA PRO A 39 11.58 -5.00 14.62
C PRO A 39 12.94 -5.71 14.65
N LYS A 40 13.07 -6.78 15.44
CA LYS A 40 14.30 -7.59 15.46
C LYS A 40 14.38 -8.44 14.18
N PRO A 41 15.57 -8.91 13.78
CA PRO A 41 15.69 -9.83 12.64
C PRO A 41 14.81 -11.09 12.74
N THR A 42 14.63 -11.63 13.95
CA THR A 42 13.73 -12.76 14.21
C THR A 42 12.27 -12.43 13.92
N ASP A 43 11.87 -11.20 14.24
CA ASP A 43 10.50 -10.72 14.06
C ASP A 43 10.20 -10.53 12.57
N ILE A 44 11.17 -9.99 11.81
CA ILE A 44 11.08 -9.85 10.36
C ILE A 44 10.95 -11.22 9.70
N LYS A 45 11.76 -12.21 10.12
CA LYS A 45 11.65 -13.57 9.60
C LYS A 45 10.25 -14.15 9.89
N ALA A 46 9.77 -14.03 11.12
CA ALA A 46 8.44 -14.50 11.50
C ALA A 46 7.33 -13.80 10.70
N PHE A 47 7.51 -12.52 10.34
CA PHE A 47 6.58 -11.79 9.49
C PHE A 47 6.59 -12.31 8.05
N CYS A 48 7.76 -12.60 7.47
CA CYS A 48 7.86 -13.27 6.17
C CYS A 48 7.18 -14.64 6.18
N ASP A 49 7.40 -15.43 7.24
CA ASP A 49 6.77 -16.75 7.40
C ASP A 49 5.23 -16.60 7.49
N CYS A 50 4.74 -15.59 8.22
CA CYS A 50 3.31 -15.25 8.32
C CYS A 50 2.67 -14.94 6.96
N ILE A 51 3.35 -14.18 6.09
CA ILE A 51 2.89 -13.92 4.72
C ILE A 51 2.93 -15.18 3.86
N ALA A 52 3.97 -16.01 3.98
CA ALA A 52 4.09 -17.26 3.23
C ALA A 52 2.98 -18.27 3.54
N ILE A 53 2.64 -18.42 4.83
CA ILE A 53 1.61 -19.37 5.25
C ILE A 53 0.20 -18.78 5.29
N ARG A 54 0.05 -17.48 5.02
CA ARG A 54 -1.22 -16.74 5.12
C ARG A 54 -1.87 -16.94 6.49
N GLU A 55 -1.08 -16.72 7.53
CA GLU A 55 -1.46 -17.01 8.91
C GLU A 55 -2.81 -16.37 9.25
N THR A 56 -3.73 -17.14 9.82
CA THR A 56 -4.98 -16.63 10.39
C THR A 56 -4.76 -16.17 11.83
N PRO A 57 -5.44 -15.12 12.30
CA PRO A 57 -5.28 -14.65 13.67
C PRO A 57 -5.81 -15.69 14.67
N ALA A 58 -5.33 -15.59 15.92
CA ALA A 58 -5.83 -16.38 17.03
C ALA A 58 -7.34 -16.16 17.22
N ALA A 59 -8.05 -17.14 17.78
CA ALA A 59 -9.51 -17.05 17.94
C ALA A 59 -9.95 -15.82 18.75
N THR A 60 -9.14 -15.40 19.74
CA THR A 60 -9.36 -14.20 20.56
C THR A 60 -9.19 -12.89 19.79
N ASP A 61 -8.49 -12.94 18.67
CA ASP A 61 -8.07 -11.77 17.90
C ASP A 61 -8.96 -11.56 16.65
N LYS A 62 -9.78 -12.55 16.30
CA LYS A 62 -10.68 -12.53 15.13
C LYS A 62 -11.75 -11.44 15.16
N GLU A 63 -12.03 -10.86 16.33
CA GLU A 63 -12.92 -9.70 16.43
C GLU A 63 -12.30 -8.46 15.77
N TYR A 64 -10.98 -8.35 15.78
CA TYR A 64 -10.26 -7.15 15.36
C TYR A 64 -9.50 -7.32 14.04
N PHE A 65 -9.10 -8.55 13.72
CA PHE A 65 -8.21 -8.86 12.61
C PHE A 65 -8.76 -9.98 11.74
N GLU A 66 -8.58 -9.84 10.43
CA GLU A 66 -8.91 -10.88 9.46
C GLU A 66 -7.72 -11.83 9.23
N TYR A 67 -6.51 -11.26 9.21
CA TYR A 67 -5.25 -11.98 8.98
C TYR A 67 -4.24 -11.77 10.11
N GLY A 68 -3.38 -12.77 10.34
CA GLY A 68 -2.36 -12.73 11.40
C GLY A 68 -1.32 -11.62 11.23
N PHE A 69 -1.06 -11.18 9.99
CA PHE A 69 -0.10 -10.09 9.74
C PHE A 69 -0.59 -8.75 10.31
N GLU A 70 -1.90 -8.52 10.39
CA GLU A 70 -2.47 -7.27 10.89
C GLU A 70 -2.15 -7.08 12.38
N LYS A 71 -2.33 -8.14 13.16
CA LYS A 71 -1.94 -8.18 14.58
C LYS A 71 -0.44 -7.94 14.75
N ARG A 72 0.40 -8.56 13.91
CA ARG A 72 1.86 -8.38 13.97
C ARG A 72 2.28 -6.94 13.65
N LEU A 73 1.70 -6.32 12.62
CA LEU A 73 1.93 -4.91 12.31
C LEU A 73 1.53 -4.00 13.47
N MET A 74 0.40 -4.30 14.11
CA MET A 74 -0.08 -3.57 15.28
C MET A 74 0.89 -3.68 16.46
N ASP A 75 1.36 -4.88 16.77
CA ASP A 75 2.33 -5.14 17.83
C ASP A 75 3.66 -4.43 17.58
N PHE A 76 4.15 -4.48 16.33
CA PHE A 76 5.37 -3.78 15.93
C PHE A 76 5.26 -2.27 16.08
N ALA A 77 4.11 -1.70 15.72
CA ALA A 77 3.86 -0.27 15.83
C ALA A 77 3.59 0.20 17.27
N GLY A 78 3.43 -0.72 18.22
CA GLY A 78 3.00 -0.40 19.58
C GLY A 78 1.59 0.21 19.61
N ALA A 79 0.74 -0.20 18.67
CA ALA A 79 -0.66 0.19 18.61
C ALA A 79 -1.55 -0.82 19.34
N ASP A 80 -2.73 -0.38 19.82
CA ASP A 80 -3.64 -1.23 20.57
C ASP A 80 -5.11 -0.81 20.38
N VAL A 81 -5.81 -1.47 19.45
CA VAL A 81 -7.23 -1.19 19.14
C VAL A 81 -8.20 -1.44 20.30
N THR A 82 -7.76 -2.08 21.38
CA THR A 82 -8.59 -2.22 22.61
C THR A 82 -8.51 -0.99 23.51
N LYS A 83 -7.48 -0.15 23.31
CA LYS A 83 -7.20 1.05 24.12
C LYS A 83 -7.29 2.36 23.34
N GLU A 84 -7.15 2.31 22.02
CA GLU A 84 -7.22 3.49 21.15
C GLU A 84 -8.18 3.27 19.98
N SER A 85 -8.60 4.37 19.32
CA SER A 85 -9.46 4.26 18.14
C SER A 85 -8.73 3.59 16.98
N ARG A 86 -9.47 2.98 16.05
CA ARG A 86 -8.89 2.35 14.86
C ARG A 86 -8.07 3.34 14.04
N GLU A 87 -8.52 4.59 13.93
CA GLU A 87 -7.81 5.65 13.21
C GLU A 87 -6.46 5.96 13.86
N SER A 88 -6.41 6.04 15.20
CA SER A 88 -5.16 6.26 15.95
C SER A 88 -4.18 5.10 15.77
N ALA A 89 -4.66 3.86 15.89
CA ALA A 89 -3.86 2.67 15.69
C ALA A 89 -3.30 2.59 14.26
N THR A 90 -4.13 2.84 13.25
CA THR A 90 -3.72 2.89 11.84
C THR A 90 -2.65 3.96 11.60
N ALA A 91 -2.80 5.16 12.17
CA ALA A 91 -1.81 6.22 12.04
C ALA A 91 -0.45 5.84 12.65
N LYS A 92 -0.43 5.11 13.77
CA LYS A 92 0.81 4.56 14.34
C LYS A 92 1.46 3.53 13.43
N ILE A 93 0.67 2.58 12.90
CA ILE A 93 1.16 1.55 11.98
C ILE A 93 1.77 2.18 10.73
N SER A 94 1.08 3.14 10.11
CA SER A 94 1.55 3.87 8.92
C SER A 94 2.89 4.57 9.18
N LYS A 95 2.98 5.37 10.24
CA LYS A 95 4.22 6.07 10.63
C LYS A 95 5.37 5.11 10.95
N TRP A 96 5.08 4.02 11.65
CA TRP A 96 6.08 3.00 12.00
C TRP A 96 6.59 2.28 10.74
N TRP A 97 5.68 1.94 9.83
CA TRP A 97 6.02 1.31 8.56
C TRP A 97 6.91 2.20 7.70
N ASP A 98 6.55 3.47 7.52
CA ASP A 98 7.36 4.38 6.70
C ASP A 98 8.80 4.51 7.18
N LYS A 99 9.01 4.42 8.50
CA LYS A 99 10.34 4.43 9.09
C LYS A 99 11.13 3.14 8.87
N TYR A 100 10.48 1.98 8.89
CA TYR A 100 11.15 0.67 8.96
C TYR A 100 10.87 -0.28 7.79
N LYS A 101 10.09 0.12 6.78
CA LYS A 101 9.69 -0.73 5.63
C LYS A 101 10.86 -1.38 4.90
N THR A 102 12.02 -0.73 4.86
CA THR A 102 13.23 -1.25 4.21
C THR A 102 13.89 -2.43 4.94
N LEU A 103 13.49 -2.69 6.19
CA LEU A 103 13.95 -3.84 6.98
C LEU A 103 13.18 -5.13 6.63
N PHE A 104 11.96 -5.02 6.08
CA PHE A 104 11.11 -6.16 5.74
C PHE A 104 11.54 -6.82 4.43
N ARG A 105 12.61 -7.62 4.55
CA ARG A 105 13.23 -8.34 3.45
C ARG A 105 13.08 -9.84 3.64
N CYS A 106 12.50 -10.50 2.65
CA CYS A 106 12.22 -11.94 2.69
C CYS A 106 13.14 -12.72 1.76
N ASN A 107 13.33 -13.99 2.10
CA ASN A 107 14.08 -14.96 1.32
C ASN A 107 13.30 -16.28 1.30
N SER A 108 13.19 -16.90 0.13
CA SER A 108 12.75 -18.28 0.00
C SER A 108 13.36 -18.90 -1.25
N SER A 109 13.37 -20.23 -1.36
CA SER A 109 13.81 -20.94 -2.56
C SER A 109 12.93 -20.68 -3.79
N THR A 110 11.70 -20.21 -3.58
CA THR A 110 10.73 -19.87 -4.63
C THR A 110 10.74 -18.39 -5.00
N PHE A 111 11.49 -17.56 -4.28
CA PHE A 111 11.58 -16.12 -4.51
C PHE A 111 12.90 -15.77 -5.19
N ASN A 112 12.82 -15.17 -6.36
CA ASN A 112 13.98 -14.90 -7.23
C ASN A 112 14.69 -13.56 -6.94
N VAL A 113 14.29 -12.84 -5.90
CA VAL A 113 14.97 -11.62 -5.44
C VAL A 113 15.57 -11.90 -4.07
N GLU A 114 16.89 -12.05 -4.00
CA GLU A 114 17.58 -12.26 -2.73
C GLU A 114 17.38 -11.04 -1.82
N LYS A 115 16.87 -11.29 -0.60
CA LYS A 115 16.50 -10.27 0.39
C LYS A 115 15.55 -9.23 -0.20
N GLY A 116 14.65 -9.68 -1.08
CA GLY A 116 13.68 -8.81 -1.71
C GLY A 116 12.62 -8.30 -0.75
N SER A 117 12.00 -7.20 -1.15
CA SER A 117 10.82 -6.57 -0.57
C SER A 117 9.72 -7.58 -0.20
N ILE A 118 9.13 -7.41 0.99
CA ILE A 118 7.93 -8.15 1.43
C ILE A 118 6.74 -7.99 0.47
N LEU A 119 6.61 -6.85 -0.23
CA LEU A 119 5.55 -6.65 -1.22
C LEU A 119 5.70 -7.60 -2.41
N LYS A 120 6.92 -7.69 -2.96
CA LYS A 120 7.23 -8.63 -4.04
C LYS A 120 7.10 -10.08 -3.58
N PHE A 121 7.51 -10.34 -2.34
CA PHE A 121 7.33 -11.64 -1.74
C PHE A 121 5.84 -12.02 -1.66
N ALA A 122 4.95 -11.10 -1.24
CA ALA A 122 3.51 -11.35 -1.19
C ALA A 122 2.90 -11.70 -2.56
N ILE A 123 3.38 -11.09 -3.66
CA ILE A 123 3.01 -11.49 -5.02
C ILE A 123 3.37 -12.95 -5.29
N VAL A 124 4.59 -13.36 -4.95
CA VAL A 124 5.05 -14.75 -5.15
C VAL A 124 4.25 -15.74 -4.31
N GLN A 125 3.85 -15.33 -3.11
CA GLN A 125 3.00 -16.14 -2.22
C GLN A 125 1.51 -16.09 -2.60
N GLY A 126 1.13 -15.29 -3.60
CA GLY A 126 -0.24 -15.15 -4.05
C GLY A 126 -1.18 -14.56 -2.98
N PHE A 127 -0.71 -13.62 -2.17
CA PHE A 127 -1.43 -13.10 -1.00
C PHE A 127 -1.98 -11.68 -1.24
N GLU A 128 -2.99 -11.57 -2.09
CA GLU A 128 -3.67 -10.30 -2.44
C GLU A 128 -4.20 -9.51 -1.24
N PRO A 129 -4.91 -10.13 -0.27
CA PRO A 129 -5.41 -9.41 0.90
C PRO A 129 -4.33 -8.64 1.66
N PHE A 130 -3.09 -9.12 1.68
CA PHE A 130 -2.00 -8.37 2.29
C PHE A 130 -1.77 -7.04 1.59
N LEU A 131 -1.70 -7.03 0.26
CA LEU A 131 -1.48 -5.82 -0.54
C LEU A 131 -2.64 -4.84 -0.43
N GLU A 132 -3.86 -5.35 -0.45
CA GLU A 132 -5.08 -4.54 -0.31
C GLU A 132 -5.15 -3.91 1.09
N THR A 133 -4.90 -4.67 2.14
CA THR A 133 -4.96 -4.16 3.52
C THR A 133 -3.88 -3.14 3.81
N ILE A 134 -2.63 -3.38 3.41
CA ILE A 134 -1.55 -2.39 3.70
C ILE A 134 -1.77 -1.06 3.00
N VAL A 135 -2.34 -1.06 1.79
CA VAL A 135 -2.62 0.18 1.05
C VAL A 135 -3.95 0.79 1.49
N GLY A 136 -5.03 0.02 1.43
CA GLY A 136 -6.39 0.51 1.68
C GLY A 136 -6.67 0.83 3.14
N THR A 137 -6.12 0.04 4.07
CA THR A 137 -6.36 0.23 5.52
C THR A 137 -5.24 1.02 6.15
N TYR A 138 -3.98 0.65 5.92
CA TYR A 138 -2.83 1.27 6.60
C TYR A 138 -2.19 2.43 5.83
N GLN A 139 -2.69 2.75 4.62
CA GLN A 139 -2.19 3.85 3.79
C GLN A 139 -0.68 3.79 3.58
N MET A 140 -0.13 2.58 3.49
CA MET A 140 1.30 2.37 3.27
C MET A 140 1.66 2.66 1.83
N ASP A 141 2.83 3.28 1.64
CA ASP A 141 3.35 3.59 0.31
C ASP A 141 3.73 2.32 -0.47
N ILE A 142 2.89 1.96 -1.46
CA ILE A 142 3.10 0.84 -2.38
C ILE A 142 4.19 1.12 -3.44
N ASN A 143 4.56 2.40 -3.63
CA ASN A 143 5.54 2.82 -4.64
C ASN A 143 6.98 2.79 -4.13
N TYR A 144 7.23 2.31 -2.92
CA TYR A 144 8.59 2.28 -2.38
C TYR A 144 9.51 1.39 -3.25
N ILE A 145 10.74 1.88 -3.44
CA ILE A 145 11.76 1.20 -4.21
C ILE A 145 12.45 0.15 -3.34
N ASP A 146 12.43 -1.11 -3.79
CA ASP A 146 13.17 -2.17 -3.12
C ASP A 146 14.68 -1.98 -3.35
N PRO A 147 15.47 -1.78 -2.29
CA PRO A 147 16.91 -1.59 -2.41
C PRO A 147 17.67 -2.85 -2.87
N ALA A 148 17.04 -4.02 -2.91
CA ALA A 148 17.69 -5.25 -3.40
C ALA A 148 17.94 -5.23 -4.92
N ASP A 149 17.05 -4.59 -5.69
CA ASP A 149 17.10 -4.59 -7.15
C ASP A 149 16.71 -3.24 -7.79
N ASN A 150 16.47 -2.21 -6.99
CA ASN A 150 16.04 -0.86 -7.39
C ASN A 150 14.72 -0.82 -8.17
N ARG A 151 13.82 -1.77 -7.91
CA ARG A 151 12.48 -1.84 -8.53
C ARG A 151 11.39 -1.77 -7.46
N ASN A 152 10.27 -1.10 -7.76
CA ASN A 152 9.08 -1.27 -6.93
C ASN A 152 8.35 -2.59 -7.24
N VAL A 153 7.22 -2.83 -6.58
CA VAL A 153 6.46 -4.08 -6.76
C VAL A 153 5.83 -4.20 -8.16
N LEU A 154 5.39 -3.10 -8.78
CA LEU A 154 4.80 -3.11 -10.13
C LEU A 154 5.85 -3.37 -11.21
N ASP A 155 7.04 -2.79 -11.10
CA ASP A 155 8.16 -3.08 -11.99
C ASP A 155 8.54 -4.57 -11.94
N TYR A 156 8.59 -5.14 -10.73
CA TYR A 156 8.83 -6.57 -10.55
C TYR A 156 7.77 -7.45 -11.24
N VAL A 157 6.48 -7.11 -11.10
CA VAL A 157 5.39 -7.83 -11.78
C VAL A 157 5.50 -7.72 -13.30
N ASN A 158 5.81 -6.53 -13.83
CA ASN A 158 5.99 -6.32 -15.27
C ASN A 158 7.16 -7.17 -15.83
N ASP A 159 8.28 -7.23 -15.10
CA ASP A 159 9.44 -8.03 -15.51
C ASP A 159 9.16 -9.54 -15.46
N GLU A 160 8.50 -10.01 -14.40
CA GLU A 160 8.09 -11.41 -14.29
C GLU A 160 7.08 -11.79 -15.39
N LEU A 161 6.17 -10.88 -15.75
CA LEU A 161 5.22 -11.07 -16.84
C LEU A 161 5.94 -11.20 -18.18
N ALA A 162 6.84 -10.26 -18.49
CA ALA A 162 7.63 -10.28 -19.72
C ALA A 162 8.50 -11.54 -19.83
N LYS A 163 9.18 -11.91 -18.73
CA LYS A 163 9.99 -13.13 -18.65
C LYS A 163 9.15 -14.39 -18.86
N THR A 164 7.98 -14.47 -18.22
CA THR A 164 7.07 -15.62 -18.35
C THR A 164 6.60 -15.77 -19.80
N ILE A 165 6.15 -14.68 -20.44
CA ILE A 165 5.74 -14.70 -21.85
C ILE A 165 6.89 -15.17 -22.75
N LYS A 166 8.10 -14.64 -22.53
CA LYS A 166 9.28 -14.98 -23.33
C LYS A 166 9.70 -16.45 -23.20
N THR A 167 9.58 -17.03 -22.01
CA THR A 167 10.13 -18.36 -21.69
C THR A 167 9.09 -19.48 -21.75
N GLN A 168 7.83 -19.18 -21.48
CA GLN A 168 6.74 -20.15 -21.33
C GLN A 168 5.56 -19.89 -22.28
N GLY A 169 5.58 -18.77 -23.01
CA GLY A 169 4.52 -18.37 -23.94
C GLY A 169 3.40 -17.56 -23.28
N ALA A 170 2.64 -16.83 -24.10
CA ALA A 170 1.59 -15.92 -23.66
C ALA A 170 0.35 -16.62 -23.06
N THR A 171 0.20 -17.93 -23.28
CA THR A 171 -0.93 -18.74 -22.80
C THR A 171 -0.63 -19.46 -21.48
N HIS A 172 0.57 -19.32 -20.93
CA HIS A 172 0.92 -19.97 -19.66
C HIS A 172 0.05 -19.42 -18.50
N PRO A 173 -0.52 -20.25 -17.60
CA PRO A 173 -1.44 -19.79 -16.56
C PRO A 173 -0.92 -18.64 -15.68
N LYS A 174 0.39 -18.65 -15.39
CA LYS A 174 1.06 -17.58 -14.62
C LYS A 174 0.92 -16.19 -15.27
N VAL A 175 0.76 -16.11 -16.59
CA VAL A 175 0.57 -14.83 -17.31
C VAL A 175 -0.71 -14.14 -16.88
N ASN A 176 -1.82 -14.88 -16.69
CA ASN A 176 -3.09 -14.28 -16.27
C ASN A 176 -3.01 -13.81 -14.81
N ILE A 177 -2.44 -14.62 -13.93
CA ILE A 177 -2.21 -14.25 -12.52
C ILE A 177 -1.37 -12.96 -12.43
N LEU A 178 -0.29 -12.85 -13.22
CA LEU A 178 0.54 -11.64 -13.22
C LEU A 178 -0.17 -10.41 -13.79
N LYS A 179 -1.10 -10.60 -14.76
CA LYS A 179 -1.95 -9.50 -15.25
C LYS A 179 -2.96 -9.04 -14.19
N GLU A 180 -3.53 -9.97 -13.43
CA GLU A 180 -4.42 -9.65 -12.31
C GLU A 180 -3.68 -8.85 -11.23
N TYR A 181 -2.47 -9.29 -10.84
CA TYR A 181 -1.63 -8.52 -9.92
C TYR A 181 -1.24 -7.15 -10.45
N LYS A 182 -0.91 -7.06 -11.75
CA LYS A 182 -0.62 -5.77 -12.39
C LYS A 182 -1.81 -4.82 -12.25
N GLN A 183 -3.01 -5.28 -12.61
CA GLN A 183 -4.23 -4.49 -12.53
C GLN A 183 -4.55 -4.10 -11.08
N LEU A 184 -4.39 -5.02 -10.13
CA LEU A 184 -4.56 -4.74 -8.70
C LEU A 184 -3.61 -3.64 -8.24
N LEU A 185 -2.31 -3.74 -8.54
CA LEU A 185 -1.31 -2.77 -8.14
C LEU A 185 -1.58 -1.39 -8.75
N GLU A 186 -1.98 -1.33 -10.02
CA GLU A 186 -2.38 -0.09 -10.69
C GLU A 186 -3.62 0.53 -10.02
N ASN A 187 -4.62 -0.28 -9.65
CA ASN A 187 -5.80 0.17 -8.92
C ASN A 187 -5.48 0.67 -7.51
N LEU A 188 -4.46 0.10 -6.87
CA LEU A 188 -3.91 0.55 -5.59
C LEU A 188 -3.01 1.79 -5.71
N GLY A 189 -2.86 2.37 -6.91
CA GLY A 189 -2.06 3.58 -7.15
C GLY A 189 -0.55 3.33 -7.27
N CYS A 190 -0.13 2.09 -7.50
CA CYS A 190 1.25 1.80 -7.85
C CYS A 190 1.53 2.24 -9.29
N THR A 191 2.64 2.92 -9.51
CA THR A 191 3.08 3.43 -10.81
C THR A 191 4.49 2.92 -11.10
N PRO A 192 4.87 2.67 -12.36
CA PRO A 192 6.22 2.23 -12.70
C PRO A 192 7.26 3.21 -12.16
N SER A 193 8.37 2.70 -11.62
CA SER A 193 9.45 3.59 -11.20
C SER A 193 10.01 4.33 -12.42
N ARG A 194 10.41 5.60 -12.23
CA ARG A 194 11.05 6.35 -13.32
C ARG A 194 12.37 5.64 -13.66
N PRO A 195 12.70 5.46 -14.94
CA PRO A 195 14.00 4.93 -15.32
C PRO A 195 15.08 5.81 -14.70
N VAL A 196 15.97 5.19 -13.93
CA VAL A 196 17.19 5.85 -13.46
C VAL A 196 18.07 5.98 -14.70
N ASN A 197 18.12 7.19 -15.27
CA ASN A 197 19.08 7.51 -16.31
C ASN A 197 20.48 7.41 -15.69
N ASN A 198 21.13 6.26 -15.82
CA ASN A 198 22.53 6.05 -15.44
C ASN A 198 23.46 6.61 -16.51
#